data_AF-G8ACK7-F1
#
_entry.id   AF-G8ACK7-F1
#
_cell.length_a   1.000
_cell.length_b   1.000
_cell.length_c   1.000
_cell.angle_alpha   90.00
_cell.angle_beta   90.00
_cell.angle_gamma   90.00
#
_symmetry.space_group_name_H-M   'P 1'
#
loop_
_entity.id
_entity.type
_entity.pdbx_description
1 polymer ?
#
loop_
_entity_poly.entity_id
_entity_poly.type
_entity_poly.pdbx_seq_one_letter_code
_entity_poly.pdbx_strand_id
1 'polypeptide(L)' 'FSLCCTGQLFPRRSKSCLMQNGRCFPGICRRPYYWIGTCSNGYSCCKR' A
#
# COMPACT_ATOMS: atom_id res chain seq x y z
N PHE A 1 15.63 9.45 14.21
CA PHE A 1 15.33 10.21 12.99
C PHE A 1 14.86 9.24 11.90
N SER A 2 13.56 8.96 11.82
CA SER A 2 13.00 8.07 10.81
C SER A 2 12.77 8.83 9.50
N LEU A 3 13.67 8.60 8.53
CA LEU A 3 13.40 8.90 7.12
C LEU A 3 12.55 7.76 6.53
N CYS A 4 11.30 8.04 6.13
CA CYS A 4 10.50 7.10 5.35
C CYS A 4 9.77 7.80 4.20
N CYS A 5 10.55 8.36 3.27
CA CYS A 5 10.15 8.62 1.89
C CYS A 5 11.31 8.17 0.99
N THR A 6 11.45 6.87 0.78
CA THR A 6 12.27 6.33 -0.30
C THR A 6 11.46 5.20 -0.89
N GLY A 7 11.15 5.29 -2.18
CA GLY A 7 10.49 4.21 -2.91
C GLY A 7 11.32 2.94 -2.76
N GLN A 8 10.98 2.12 -1.77
CA GLN A 8 11.74 0.93 -1.44
C GLN A 8 10.85 -0.28 -1.68
N LEU A 9 11.19 -0.91 -2.80
CA LEU A 9 10.77 -2.19 -3.30
C LEU A 9 10.85 -3.24 -2.16
N PHE A 10 9.78 -3.40 -1.36
CA PHE A 10 9.58 -4.59 -0.51
C PHE A 10 8.85 -5.63 -1.38
N PRO A 11 9.57 -6.54 -2.06
CA PRO A 11 9.06 -7.20 -3.25
C PRO A 11 7.94 -8.21 -2.99
N ARG A 12 7.62 -8.55 -1.75
CA ARG A 12 6.69 -9.65 -1.47
C ARG A 12 5.27 -9.22 -1.10
N ARG A 13 5.10 -8.06 -0.46
CA ARG A 13 3.78 -7.55 -0.03
C ARG A 13 3.29 -6.38 -0.88
N SER A 14 4.19 -5.47 -1.26
CA SER A 14 3.88 -4.37 -2.19
C SER A 14 3.60 -4.88 -3.61
N LYS A 15 4.26 -5.96 -4.05
CA LYS A 15 3.93 -6.58 -5.35
C LYS A 15 2.53 -7.16 -5.38
N SER A 16 2.04 -7.81 -4.31
CA SER A 16 0.67 -8.33 -4.30
C SER A 16 -0.37 -7.21 -4.45
N CYS A 17 -0.13 -6.06 -3.81
CA CYS A 17 -0.98 -4.88 -3.97
C CYS A 17 -0.95 -4.33 -5.41
N LEU A 18 0.24 -4.11 -5.96
CA LEU A 18 0.44 -3.60 -7.32
C LEU A 18 -0.05 -4.59 -8.40
N MET A 19 0.15 -5.89 -8.21
CA MET A 19 -0.31 -6.95 -9.13
C MET A 19 -1.83 -7.06 -9.15
N GLN A 20 -2.49 -6.73 -8.04
CA GLN A 20 -3.95 -6.62 -7.98
C GLN A 20 -4.47 -5.26 -8.48
N ASN A 21 -3.59 -4.42 -9.05
CA ASN A 21 -3.87 -3.04 -9.47
C ASN A 21 -4.36 -2.14 -8.31
N GLY A 22 -3.93 -2.47 -7.09
CA GLY A 22 -4.14 -1.70 -5.88
C GLY A 22 -3.05 -0.64 -5.68
N ARG A 23 -3.36 0.36 -4.85
CA ARG A 23 -2.47 1.45 -4.46
C ARG A 23 -2.29 1.44 -2.95
N CYS A 24 -1.05 1.62 -2.49
CA CYS A 24 -0.77 1.76 -1.07
C CYS A 24 -1.09 3.20 -0.63
N PHE A 25 -2.02 3.37 0.31
CA PHE A 25 -2.34 4.65 0.94
C PHE A 25 -1.90 4.65 2.40
N PRO A 26 -1.33 5.76 2.91
CA PRO A 26 -1.09 5.90 4.34
C PRO A 26 -2.45 6.01 5.06
N GLY A 27 -2.71 5.10 6.01
CA GLY A 27 -3.98 5.06 6.75
C GLY A 27 -5.04 4.18 6.09
N ILE A 28 -6.28 4.70 5.95
CA ILE A 28 -7.44 3.92 5.46
C ILE A 28 -7.78 4.23 3.99
N CYS A 29 -8.35 3.25 3.32
CA CYS A 29 -8.87 3.40 1.97
C CYS A 29 -10.10 4.31 1.96
N ARG A 30 -10.06 5.38 1.15
CA ARG A 30 -11.21 6.26 0.94
C ARG A 30 -11.98 5.83 -0.29
N ARG A 31 -13.31 5.96 -0.24
CA ARG A 31 -14.20 5.66 -1.37
C ARG A 31 -13.77 6.46 -2.62
N PRO A 32 -13.77 5.84 -3.81
CA PRO A 32 -14.31 4.52 -4.18
C PRO A 32 -13.40 3.32 -3.90
N TYR A 33 -12.25 3.50 -3.23
CA TYR A 33 -11.28 2.43 -3.03
C TYR A 33 -11.60 1.57 -1.79
N TYR A 34 -11.58 0.25 -1.93
CA TYR A 34 -11.75 -0.74 -0.86
C TYR A 34 -10.41 -1.30 -0.39
N TRP A 35 -10.34 -1.63 0.90
CA TRP A 35 -9.16 -2.23 1.52
C TRP A 35 -9.05 -3.71 1.10
N ILE A 36 -7.91 -4.08 0.51
CA ILE A 36 -7.61 -5.45 0.08
C ILE A 36 -6.43 -6.07 0.82
N GLY A 37 -5.80 -5.30 1.70
CA GLY A 37 -4.70 -5.77 2.51
C GLY A 37 -3.85 -4.62 3.03
N THR A 38 -2.70 -4.96 3.61
CA THR A 38 -1.73 -4.00 4.12
C THR A 38 -0.47 -4.01 3.27
N CYS A 39 0.03 -2.81 2.98
CA CYS A 39 1.38 -2.61 2.48
C CYS A 39 2.34 -2.46 3.68
N SER A 40 3.65 -2.51 3.41
CA SER A 40 4.67 -2.31 4.44
C SER A 40 4.52 -0.93 5.11
N ASN A 41 5.05 -0.80 6.34
CA ASN A 41 5.14 0.49 7.03
C ASN A 41 3.81 1.12 7.48
N GLY A 42 2.77 0.30 7.71
CA GLY A 42 1.45 0.77 8.19
C GLY A 42 0.54 1.33 7.09
N TYR A 43 0.90 1.12 5.83
CA TYR A 43 0.09 1.52 4.69
C TYR A 43 -1.00 0.49 4.41
N SER A 44 -2.15 0.94 3.92
CA SER A 44 -3.22 0.08 3.44
C SER A 44 -3.18 -0.06 1.94
N CYS A 45 -3.29 -1.29 1.46
CA CYS A 45 -3.50 -1.56 0.05
C CYS A 45 -4.98 -1.35 -0.29
N CYS A 46 -5.23 -0.38 -1.15
CA CYS A 46 -6.57 0.03 -1.57
C CYS A 46 -6.74 -0.18 -3.06
N LYS A 47 -7.83 -0.83 -3.45
CA LYS A 47 -8.16 -1.09 -4.86
C LYS A 47 -9.47 -0.40 -5.20
N ARG A 48 -9.57 0.12 -6.42
CA ARG A 48 -10.82 0.71 -6.92
C ARG A 48 -11.81 -0.38 -7.32
#